data_AF-B3QSD2-F1
#
_entry.id   AF-B3QSD2-F1
#
_cell.length_a   1.000
_cell.length_b   1.000
_cell.length_c   1.000
_cell.angle_alpha   90.00
_cell.angle_beta   90.00
_cell.angle_gamma   90.00
#
_symmetry.space_group_name_H-M   'P 1'
#
loop_
_entity.id
_entity.type
_entity.pdbx_description
1 polymer ?
#
loop_
_entity_poly.entity_id
_entity_poly.type
_entity_poly.pdbx_seq_one_letter_code
_entity_poly.pdbx_strand_id
1 'polypeptide(L)'
;MRVNIKITSPKEFHFKNGAPEVDATVIKTTELMSQKAGSLAHAILTEISPALALRTVSGNLLLLLPETNQGMNQMIKGHAIWAKVFLIPFGTKEGAGFYEDEKLTLLGRAMVAVVKSKELL
;
A
#
# COMPACT_ATOMS: atom_id res chain seq x y z
N MET A 1 5.90 -12.86 -7.90
CA MET A 1 7.15 -12.08 -7.77
C MET A 1 7.04 -11.25 -6.51
N ARG A 2 7.92 -11.45 -5.52
CA ARG A 2 7.92 -10.63 -4.29
C ARG A 2 8.83 -9.44 -4.52
N VAL A 3 8.28 -8.23 -4.54
CA VAL A 3 9.05 -6.99 -4.69
C VAL A 3 9.06 -6.28 -3.35
N ASN A 4 10.25 -6.14 -2.77
CA ASN A 4 10.41 -5.34 -1.56
C ASN A 4 10.31 -3.87 -1.93
N ILE A 5 9.48 -3.15 -1.20
CA ILE A 5 9.28 -1.72 -1.37
C ILE A 5 9.46 -1.03 -0.01
N LYS A 6 9.86 0.23 -0.09
CA LYS A 6 9.94 1.14 1.03
C LYS A 6 8.86 2.20 0.88
N ILE A 7 8.08 2.41 1.92
CA ILE A 7 6.98 3.38 1.95
C ILE A 7 7.35 4.48 2.94
N THR A 8 7.54 5.72 2.45
CA THR A 8 7.98 6.86 3.26
C THR A 8 6.85 7.89 3.43
N SER A 9 6.55 8.18 4.70
CA SER A 9 5.70 9.27 5.22
C SER A 9 4.26 9.34 4.73
N PRO A 10 3.31 8.75 5.47
CA PRO A 10 1.93 9.25 5.57
C PRO A 10 1.78 10.04 6.86
N LYS A 11 1.34 11.28 6.74
CA LYS A 11 1.27 12.29 7.81
C LYS A 11 0.47 11.89 9.07
N GLU A 12 -0.18 10.72 9.10
CA GLU A 12 -1.14 10.32 10.15
C GLU A 12 -0.80 9.02 10.89
N PHE A 13 0.31 8.34 10.58
CA PHE A 13 0.79 7.25 11.44
C PHE A 13 2.28 7.38 11.74
N HIS A 14 2.62 7.06 12.98
CA HIS A 14 3.98 6.81 13.42
C HIS A 14 4.03 5.29 13.68
N PHE A 15 4.98 4.56 13.08
CA PHE A 15 5.19 3.17 13.49
C PHE A 15 5.55 3.13 14.96
N LYS A 16 5.32 1.98 15.63
CA LYS A 16 5.66 1.76 17.05
C LYS A 16 7.08 2.21 17.43
N ASN A 17 7.98 2.32 16.44
CA ASN A 17 9.39 2.64 16.61
C ASN A 17 9.75 4.09 16.21
N GLY A 18 8.78 4.93 15.83
CA GLY A 18 9.01 6.29 15.32
C GLY A 18 9.67 6.35 13.93
N ALA A 19 9.79 5.21 13.24
CA ALA A 19 10.39 5.15 11.91
C ALA A 19 9.49 5.85 10.87
N PRO A 20 10.05 6.68 9.97
CA PRO A 20 9.29 7.33 8.90
C PRO A 20 8.99 6.40 7.71
N GLU A 21 9.39 5.12 7.81
CA GLU A 21 9.48 4.17 6.69
C GLU A 21 8.90 2.80 7.06
N VAL A 22 8.34 2.12 6.06
CA VAL A 22 7.93 0.70 6.12
C VAL A 22 8.61 -0.07 5.03
N ASP A 23 9.16 -1.21 5.40
CA ASP A 23 9.46 -2.27 4.43
C ASP A 23 8.21 -3.12 4.23
N ALA A 24 7.76 -3.19 2.97
CA ALA A 24 6.61 -3.98 2.57
C ALA A 24 6.98 -4.87 1.38
N THR A 25 6.25 -5.96 1.22
CA THR A 25 6.39 -6.86 0.07
C THR A 25 5.16 -6.76 -0.82
N VAL A 26 5.34 -6.43 -2.10
CA VAL A 26 4.26 -6.50 -3.09
C VAL A 26 3.82 -7.95 -3.26
N ILE A 27 2.52 -8.19 -3.09
CA ILE A 27 1.87 -9.50 -3.26
C ILE A 27 1.34 -9.62 -4.68
N LYS A 28 0.49 -8.67 -5.09
CA LYS A 28 -0.20 -8.65 -6.39
C LYS A 28 -0.71 -7.25 -6.72
N THR A 29 -1.12 -7.05 -7.97
CA THR A 29 -2.00 -5.94 -8.37
C THR A 29 -3.46 -6.34 -8.16
N THR A 30 -4.29 -5.37 -7.80
CA THR A 30 -5.73 -5.54 -7.54
C THR A 30 -6.47 -4.27 -7.95
N GLU A 31 -7.78 -4.25 -7.76
CA GLU A 31 -8.62 -3.10 -8.04
C GLU A 31 -9.19 -2.53 -6.74
N LEU A 32 -9.37 -1.21 -6.74
CA LEU A 32 -10.07 -0.47 -5.70
C LEU A 32 -11.30 0.19 -6.32
N MET A 33 -12.47 -0.12 -5.80
CA MET A 33 -13.72 0.57 -6.13
C MET A 33 -13.85 1.80 -5.25
N SER A 34 -13.90 2.99 -5.87
CA SER A 34 -14.16 4.23 -5.13
C SER A 34 -15.62 4.63 -5.18
N GLN A 35 -16.28 4.75 -4.03
CA GLN A 35 -17.70 5.12 -3.97
C GLN A 35 -18.01 6.48 -4.58
N LYS A 36 -17.10 7.46 -4.48
CA LYS A 36 -17.34 8.83 -4.98
C LYS A 36 -17.46 8.89 -6.50
N ALA A 37 -16.91 7.92 -7.21
CA ALA A 37 -16.89 7.90 -8.67
C ALA A 37 -17.49 6.62 -9.28
N GLY A 38 -17.83 5.61 -8.45
CA GLY A 38 -18.24 4.29 -8.92
C GLY A 38 -17.18 3.60 -9.80
N SER A 39 -15.95 4.12 -9.81
CA SER A 39 -14.90 3.72 -10.74
C SER A 39 -13.94 2.75 -10.08
N LEU A 40 -13.47 1.78 -10.86
CA LEU A 40 -12.36 0.91 -10.48
C LEU A 40 -11.02 1.58 -10.80
N ALA A 41 -10.09 1.50 -9.85
CA ALA A 41 -8.73 1.98 -10.01
C ALA A 41 -7.72 0.88 -9.68
N HIS A 42 -6.63 0.84 -10.44
CA HIS A 42 -5.57 -0.15 -10.24
C HIS A 42 -4.76 0.18 -8.99
N ALA A 43 -4.63 -0.80 -8.10
CA ALA A 43 -3.90 -0.69 -6.86
C ALA A 43 -2.90 -1.84 -6.70
N ILE A 44 -1.97 -1.65 -5.77
CA ILE A 44 -0.93 -2.61 -5.44
C ILE A 44 -1.18 -3.11 -4.03
N LEU A 45 -1.39 -4.42 -3.89
CA LEU A 45 -1.55 -5.07 -2.60
C LEU A 45 -0.17 -5.44 -2.05
N THR A 46 0.10 -5.03 -0.82
CA THR A 46 1.39 -5.24 -0.15
C THR A 46 1.21 -5.79 1.26
N GLU A 47 2.14 -6.62 1.69
CA GLU A 47 2.22 -7.16 3.04
C GLU A 47 3.29 -6.42 3.86
N ILE A 48 2.99 -6.13 5.13
CA ILE A 48 3.91 -5.53 6.08
C ILE A 48 4.09 -6.45 7.30
N SER A 49 5.28 -6.46 7.88
CA SER A 49 5.57 -7.17 9.13
C SER A 49 6.48 -6.31 10.02
N PRO A 50 6.09 -6.00 11.27
CA PRO A 50 4.89 -6.46 11.98
C PRO A 50 3.60 -5.76 11.52
N ALA A 51 2.44 -6.31 11.93
CA ALA A 51 1.14 -5.70 11.68
C ALA A 51 1.03 -4.28 12.27
N LEU A 52 0.35 -3.39 11.55
CA LEU A 52 0.03 -2.05 12.03
C LEU A 52 -1.19 -2.11 12.94
N ALA A 53 -1.13 -1.39 14.06
CA ALA A 53 -2.26 -1.19 14.96
C ALA A 53 -2.46 0.32 15.16
N LEU A 54 -3.59 0.81 14.67
CA LEU A 54 -4.14 2.13 14.93
C LEU A 54 -5.22 2.00 16.01
N ARG A 55 -5.62 3.12 16.62
CA ARG A 55 -6.51 3.18 17.80
C ARG A 55 -7.58 2.08 17.87
N THR A 56 -8.35 1.90 16.80
CA THR A 56 -9.47 0.94 16.73
C THR A 56 -9.35 -0.06 15.59
N VAL A 57 -8.25 -0.06 14.84
CA VAL A 57 -8.09 -0.84 13.60
C VAL A 57 -6.69 -1.43 13.54
N SER A 58 -6.58 -2.70 13.18
CA SER A 58 -5.31 -3.36 12.95
C SER A 58 -5.32 -4.15 11.65
N GLY A 59 -4.14 -4.31 11.04
CA GLY A 59 -3.97 -5.04 9.79
C GLY A 59 -2.50 -5.18 9.39
N ASN A 60 -2.20 -6.14 8.53
CA ASN A 60 -0.85 -6.37 7.99
C ASN A 60 -0.78 -6.22 6.47
N LEU A 61 -1.86 -5.75 5.85
CA LEU A 61 -1.93 -5.51 4.41
C LEU A 61 -2.17 -4.03 4.16
N LEU A 62 -1.40 -3.48 3.21
CA LEU A 62 -1.59 -2.14 2.68
C LEU A 62 -2.00 -2.22 1.22
N LEU A 63 -2.95 -1.37 0.84
CA LEU A 63 -3.35 -1.16 -0.55
C LEU A 63 -2.82 0.21 -0.99
N LEU A 64 -1.96 0.21 -2.00
CA LEU A 64 -1.31 1.40 -2.53
C LEU A 64 -2.00 1.77 -3.84
N LEU A 65 -2.61 2.95 -3.89
CA LEU A 65 -3.23 3.50 -5.07
C LEU A 65 -2.30 4.57 -5.67
N PRO A 66 -1.60 4.29 -6.79
CA PRO A 66 -0.77 5.29 -7.46
C PRO A 66 -1.59 6.53 -7.84
N GLU A 67 -0.99 7.72 -7.72
CA GLU A 67 -1.69 8.97 -8.08
C GLU A 67 -1.84 9.19 -9.58
N THR A 68 -1.06 8.46 -10.37
CA THR A 68 -1.10 8.52 -11.82
C THR A 68 -1.29 7.13 -12.39
N ASN A 69 -2.00 7.03 -13.53
CA ASN A 69 -2.19 5.76 -14.25
C ASN A 69 -0.86 5.13 -14.69
N GLN A 70 0.20 5.92 -14.82
CA GLN A 70 1.54 5.45 -15.15
C GLN A 70 2.36 5.00 -13.94
N GLY A 71 1.92 5.28 -12.71
CA GLY A 71 2.69 5.02 -11.50
C GLY A 71 3.08 3.55 -11.35
N MET A 72 2.18 2.62 -11.68
CA MET A 72 2.50 1.18 -11.65
C MET A 72 3.65 0.82 -12.59
N ASN A 73 3.65 1.34 -13.82
CA ASN A 73 4.72 1.12 -14.79
C ASN A 73 6.04 1.75 -14.35
N GLN A 74 5.99 2.92 -13.72
CA GLN A 74 7.18 3.58 -13.18
C GLN A 74 7.77 2.80 -12.00
N MET A 75 6.93 2.29 -11.11
CA MET A 75 7.38 1.45 -9.99
C MET A 75 8.04 0.16 -10.46
N ILE A 76 7.47 -0.51 -11.48
CA ILE A 76 8.08 -1.72 -12.09
C ILE A 76 9.47 -1.40 -12.68
N LYS A 77 9.66 -0.21 -13.25
CA LYS A 77 10.96 0.27 -13.74
C LYS A 77 11.93 0.68 -12.62
N GLY A 78 11.52 0.57 -11.36
CA GLY A 78 12.32 0.89 -10.18
C GLY A 78 12.30 2.37 -9.78
N HIS A 79 11.41 3.18 -10.35
CA HIS A 79 11.23 4.57 -9.93
C HIS A 79 10.36 4.66 -8.68
N ALA A 80 10.60 5.69 -7.88
CA ALA A 80 9.73 6.02 -6.76
C ALA A 80 8.43 6.67 -7.27
N ILE A 81 7.31 6.35 -6.64
CA ILE A 81 5.98 6.87 -6.99
C ILE A 81 5.25 7.42 -5.78
N TRP A 82 4.38 8.41 -6.00
CA TRP A 82 3.41 8.82 -5.00
C TRP A 82 2.16 7.95 -5.07
N ALA A 83 1.69 7.50 -3.91
CA ALA A 83 0.48 6.70 -3.78
C ALA A 83 -0.33 7.10 -2.55
N LYS A 84 -1.66 6.99 -2.65
CA LYS A 84 -2.51 6.93 -1.46
C LYS A 84 -2.34 5.56 -0.81
N VAL A 85 -2.22 5.55 0.51
CA VAL A 85 -1.98 4.34 1.29
C VAL A 85 -3.21 4.03 2.11
N PHE A 86 -3.74 2.83 1.95
CA PHE A 86 -4.87 2.34 2.71
C PHE A 86 -4.44 1.13 3.55
N LEU A 87 -4.77 1.12 4.83
CA LEU A 87 -4.71 -0.09 5.65
C LEU A 87 -5.93 -0.96 5.36
N ILE A 88 -5.70 -2.24 5.12
CA ILE A 88 -6.76 -3.25 5.07
C ILE A 88 -6.91 -3.83 6.48
N PRO A 89 -8.04 -3.56 7.18
CA PRO A 89 -8.30 -4.14 8.48
C PRO A 89 -8.32 -5.67 8.45
N PHE A 90 -7.94 -6.32 9.55
CA PHE A 90 -8.17 -7.75 9.69
C PHE A 90 -9.66 -8.08 9.56
N GLY A 91 -9.95 -9.15 8.82
CA GLY A 91 -11.33 -9.58 8.53
C GLY A 91 -11.95 -8.92 7.30
N THR A 92 -11.35 -7.86 6.74
CA THR A 92 -11.76 -7.31 5.44
C THR A 92 -11.45 -8.34 4.34
N LYS A 93 -12.47 -8.71 3.57
CA LYS A 93 -12.35 -9.65 2.46
C LYS A 93 -12.33 -8.90 1.14
N GLU A 94 -11.52 -9.39 0.21
CA GLU A 94 -11.62 -9.02 -1.20
C GLU A 94 -13.00 -9.45 -1.72
N GLY A 95 -13.70 -8.52 -2.37
CA GLY A 95 -15.00 -8.78 -2.99
C GLY A 95 -14.84 -9.56 -4.30
N ALA A 96 -15.62 -9.22 -5.31
CA ALA A 96 -15.54 -9.80 -6.65
C ALA A 96 -14.25 -9.36 -7.41
N GLY A 97 -13.07 -9.58 -6.82
CA GLY A 97 -11.76 -9.22 -7.35
C GLY A 97 -11.25 -7.81 -6.99
N PHE A 98 -12.02 -7.05 -6.23
CA PHE A 98 -11.69 -5.68 -5.82
C PHE A 98 -11.90 -5.44 -4.33
N TYR A 99 -11.23 -4.42 -3.80
CA TYR A 99 -11.49 -3.86 -2.48
C TYR A 99 -12.41 -2.64 -2.61
N GLU A 100 -13.21 -2.39 -1.58
CA GLU A 100 -14.08 -1.22 -1.49
C GLU A 100 -13.44 -0.19 -0.58
N ASP A 101 -13.30 1.05 -1.04
CA ASP A 101 -12.59 2.10 -0.28
C ASP A 101 -13.19 2.37 1.12
N GLU A 102 -14.49 2.20 1.30
CA GLU A 102 -15.18 2.35 2.59
C GLU A 102 -14.76 1.31 3.65
N LYS A 103 -14.29 0.13 3.22
CA LYS A 103 -13.85 -0.96 4.10
C LYS A 103 -12.38 -0.83 4.48
N LEU A 104 -11.71 0.21 4.00
CA LEU A 104 -10.30 0.47 4.19
C LEU A 104 -10.11 1.71 5.06
N THR A 105 -8.97 1.79 5.74
CA THR A 105 -8.58 2.99 6.49
C THR A 105 -7.55 3.76 5.69
N LEU A 106 -7.90 4.95 5.18
CA LEU A 106 -6.93 5.84 4.54
C LEU A 106 -5.90 6.28 5.57
N LEU A 107 -4.63 6.02 5.28
CA LEU A 107 -3.49 6.42 6.09
C LEU A 107 -2.86 7.74 5.62
N GLY A 108 -3.11 8.11 4.37
CA GLY A 108 -2.61 9.33 3.76
C GLY A 108 -1.93 9.08 2.41
N ARG A 109 -0.92 9.89 2.09
CA ARG A 109 -0.13 9.82 0.86
C ARG A 109 1.31 9.48 1.23
N ALA A 110 1.96 8.60 0.49
CA ALA A 110 3.35 8.20 0.71
C ALA A 110 4.15 8.17 -0.59
N MET A 111 5.47 8.32 -0.46
CA MET A 111 6.40 7.92 -1.51
C MET A 111 6.66 6.42 -1.39
N VAL A 112 6.61 5.69 -2.49
CA VAL A 112 6.85 4.25 -2.57
C VAL A 112 8.02 4.00 -3.50
N ALA A 113 9.07 3.35 -3.02
CA ALA A 113 10.27 3.05 -3.80
C ALA A 113 10.59 1.56 -3.75
N VAL A 114 11.01 0.97 -4.87
CA VAL A 114 11.48 -0.41 -4.91
C VAL A 114 12.83 -0.50 -4.21
N VAL A 115 12.94 -1.41 -3.23
CA VAL A 115 14.22 -1.76 -2.62
C VAL A 115 14.85 -2.81 -3.52
N LYS A 116 15.86 -2.43 -4.31
CA LYS A 116 16.70 -3.42 -4.97
C LYS A 116 17.37 -4.23 -3.86
N SER A 117 17.11 -5.54 -3.82
CA SER A 117 17.95 -6.46 -3.07
C SER A 117 19.37 -6.19 -3.53
N LYS A 118 20.24 -5.64 -2.65
CA LYS A 118 21.67 -5.78 -2.88
C LYS A 118 21.89 -7.28 -3.02
N GLU A 119 22.36 -7.68 -4.19
CA GLU A 119 22.93 -9.01 -4.37
C GLU A 119 23.82 -9.27 -3.16
N LEU A 120 23.53 -10.35 -2.45
CA LEU A 120 24.47 -10.93 -1.51
C LEU A 120 25.73 -11.17 -2.34
N LEU A 121 26.74 -10.32 -2.12
CA LEU A 121 28.09 -10.48 -2.64
C LEU A 121 28.64 -11.84 -2.25
#